data_AF-A0A9W9MAR2-F1
#
_entry.id   AF-A0A9W9MAR2-F1
#
_cell.length_a   1.000
_cell.length_b   1.000
_cell.length_c   1.000
_cell.angle_alpha   90.00
_cell.angle_beta   90.00
_cell.angle_gamma   90.00
#
_symmetry.space_group_name_H-M   'P 1'
#
loop_
_entity.id
_entity.type
_entity.pdbx_description
1 polymer ?
#
loop_
_entity_poly.entity_id
_entity_poly.type
_entity_poly.pdbx_seq_one_letter_code
_entity_poly.pdbx_strand_id
1 'polypeptide(L)'
;MSSDDDHIRPARNFEEQSAFASTLVNDVEKSGPSKTSEVPDKQHRNLFRLAIETPNIHPGSDAVFAVKVQLLNQALLDMGMGSYQWMLFLMTGVGWFLDSFWIMSFLVIAPSAGNEAQFFFTGDNTDYLFISLFVGLTVGGTAWPMMSDTLGRKWMFTSTIVLMGMGGLVGAGMPSFTGLCVVGCVVGFAAAGNQAVDAMILLESLPASHQYLVALQGVFWGLGQLVAAAVGWAFIALYTCGTGPDKVSTSQSMSSKRALGHSSSASSSSCHYVSNKGWRYVWWTFGFMTLFLYLCRFALNLHETPKFLLSRRRDAEATQLVKDIALYNKRQTWLTEASFARIDSTIEASEAELRTKSRSQALVSSLNIYSSVCLVLLWSVMGLTFVLHQTYIGNYLAAKGVAQVNATTASRSYLYSRYLYIALCAIPGPLVATILIEVKGLGRKRTGAGITILTGLFLLLATVARSRNSALAFECIISFLRFAGMATLMLYTVEVLPTTVRGFGLGVMGFFWGMFGLIAYIITTLDSTAVSGGGPVWFCGAVWILMAAAWFALPVETQARAPA
;
A
#
# COMPACT_ATOMS: atom_id res chain seq x y z
N MET A 1 9.98 39.41 48.04
CA MET A 1 10.42 39.06 46.67
C MET A 1 10.49 37.55 46.61
N SER A 2 9.35 36.88 46.40
CA SER A 2 9.27 35.43 46.25
C SER A 2 9.09 35.10 44.77
N SER A 3 10.10 34.44 44.22
CA SER A 3 10.02 33.61 43.03
C SER A 3 9.36 32.28 43.41
N ASP A 4 8.33 31.83 42.69
CA ASP A 4 7.99 30.41 42.60
C ASP A 4 7.20 30.11 41.31
N ASP A 5 7.74 29.13 40.58
CA ASP A 5 7.12 28.08 39.78
C ASP A 5 5.92 28.39 38.86
N ASP A 6 6.17 28.37 37.55
CA ASP A 6 5.11 28.28 36.53
C ASP A 6 5.46 27.35 35.33
N HIS A 7 6.16 26.22 35.60
CA HIS A 7 6.56 25.27 34.54
C HIS A 7 5.93 23.87 34.60
N ILE A 8 4.85 23.65 35.36
CA ILE A 8 4.19 22.32 35.46
C ILE A 8 2.67 22.45 35.21
N ARG A 9 2.23 22.74 33.98
CA ARG A 9 0.79 22.76 33.61
C ARG A 9 0.35 22.22 32.22
N PRO A 10 1.09 21.39 31.46
CA PRO A 10 0.47 20.68 30.33
C PRO A 10 -0.25 19.40 30.77
N ALA A 11 0.40 18.54 31.57
CA ALA A 11 -0.07 17.18 31.87
C ALA A 11 -1.40 17.10 32.64
N ARG A 12 -1.62 18.03 33.57
CA ARG A 12 -2.79 18.03 34.46
C ARG A 12 -4.10 18.37 33.74
N ASN A 13 -4.04 19.27 32.74
CA ASN A 13 -5.18 19.57 31.88
C ASN A 13 -5.57 18.38 31.00
N PHE A 14 -4.62 17.52 30.60
CA PHE A 14 -4.91 16.35 29.77
C PHE A 14 -5.64 15.25 30.53
N GLU A 15 -5.27 14.98 31.79
CA GLU A 15 -5.99 14.03 32.63
C GLU A 15 -7.41 14.53 32.92
N GLU A 16 -7.58 15.83 33.18
CA GLU A 16 -8.89 16.46 33.40
C GLU A 16 -9.75 16.44 32.12
N GLN A 17 -9.19 16.74 30.94
CA GLN A 17 -9.89 16.64 29.65
C GLN A 17 -10.25 15.19 29.29
N SER A 18 -9.38 14.22 29.60
CA SER A 18 -9.62 12.79 29.37
C SER A 18 -10.69 12.23 30.31
N ALA A 19 -10.66 12.65 31.59
CA ALA A 19 -11.69 12.29 32.57
C ALA A 19 -13.04 12.88 32.16
N PHE A 20 -13.06 14.14 31.71
CA PHE A 20 -14.25 14.84 31.25
C PHE A 20 -14.88 14.20 30.00
N ALA A 21 -14.07 13.80 29.01
CA ALA A 21 -14.56 13.07 27.84
C ALA A 21 -15.17 11.72 28.23
N SER A 22 -14.55 11.01 29.18
CA SER A 22 -15.04 9.72 29.67
C SER A 22 -16.37 9.84 30.41
N THR A 23 -16.56 10.89 31.22
CA THR A 23 -17.86 11.17 31.86
C THR A 23 -18.93 11.55 30.83
N LEU A 24 -18.58 12.35 29.82
CA LEU A 24 -19.52 12.75 28.77
C LEU A 24 -20.08 11.55 27.98
N VAL A 25 -19.23 10.58 27.64
CA VAL A 25 -19.63 9.35 26.94
C VAL A 25 -20.57 8.51 27.82
N ASN A 26 -20.23 8.34 29.10
CA ASN A 26 -21.06 7.60 30.06
C ASN A 26 -22.45 8.24 30.28
N ASP A 27 -22.54 9.57 30.24
CA ASP A 27 -23.81 10.29 30.39
C ASP A 27 -24.68 10.23 29.13
N VAL A 28 -24.08 10.14 27.94
CA VAL A 28 -24.80 9.91 26.68
C VAL A 28 -25.42 8.51 26.67
N GLU A 29 -24.67 7.48 27.06
CA GLU A 29 -25.11 6.08 27.09
C GLU A 29 -26.33 5.87 28.02
N LYS A 30 -26.36 6.56 29.17
CA LYS A 30 -27.48 6.49 30.13
C LYS A 30 -28.77 7.16 29.67
N SER A 31 -28.74 7.99 28.63
CA SER A 31 -29.86 8.85 28.23
C SER A 31 -30.67 8.36 27.01
N GLY A 32 -30.30 7.23 26.40
CA GLY A 32 -31.16 6.53 25.44
C GLY A 32 -32.45 6.02 26.11
N PRO A 33 -33.56 5.82 25.38
CA PRO A 33 -34.86 5.54 25.98
C PRO A 33 -34.79 4.26 26.82
N SER A 34 -34.98 4.44 28.12
CA SER A 34 -34.70 3.46 29.17
C SER A 34 -35.78 2.40 29.29
N LYS A 35 -35.36 1.14 29.33
CA LYS A 35 -35.97 0.10 30.19
C LYS A 35 -34.87 -0.83 30.70
N THR A 36 -34.70 -0.79 32.02
CA THR A 36 -34.07 -1.78 32.91
C THR A 36 -33.67 -3.11 32.27
N SER A 37 -32.38 -3.24 31.99
CA SER A 37 -31.58 -4.44 32.15
C SER A 37 -30.16 -3.93 32.33
N GLU A 38 -29.43 -4.41 33.33
CA GLU A 38 -27.99 -4.20 33.43
C GLU A 38 -27.39 -4.43 32.04
N VAL A 39 -26.93 -3.37 31.37
CA VAL A 39 -26.14 -3.52 30.15
C VAL A 39 -24.83 -4.11 30.66
N PRO A 40 -24.52 -5.39 30.40
CA PRO A 40 -23.20 -5.88 30.72
C PRO A 40 -22.27 -5.02 29.88
N ASP A 41 -21.34 -4.31 30.53
CA ASP A 41 -20.28 -3.54 29.91
C ASP A 41 -19.72 -4.38 28.75
N LYS A 42 -20.19 -4.08 27.53
CA LYS A 42 -20.15 -5.03 26.42
C LYS A 42 -18.77 -4.87 25.80
N GLN A 43 -17.77 -5.38 26.53
CA GLN A 43 -16.38 -5.21 26.20
C GLN A 43 -16.11 -5.93 24.89
N HIS A 44 -16.11 -5.16 23.79
CA HIS A 44 -15.89 -5.67 22.45
C HIS A 44 -14.50 -6.28 22.37
N ARG A 45 -14.40 -7.45 21.73
CA ARG A 45 -13.16 -8.23 21.69
C ARG A 45 -12.65 -8.39 20.26
N ASN A 46 -11.34 -8.45 20.10
CA ASN A 46 -10.71 -8.81 18.83
C ASN A 46 -10.77 -10.33 18.56
N LEU A 47 -10.17 -10.77 17.44
CA LEU A 47 -10.14 -12.18 16.98
C LEU A 47 -9.64 -13.17 18.06
N PHE A 48 -8.74 -12.74 18.95
CA PHE A 48 -8.19 -13.55 20.06
C PHE A 48 -8.71 -13.15 21.45
N ARG A 49 -9.92 -12.59 21.52
CA ARG A 49 -10.63 -12.23 22.77
C ARG A 49 -9.97 -11.14 23.63
N LEU A 50 -9.06 -10.32 23.09
CA LEU A 50 -8.55 -9.12 23.78
C LEU A 50 -9.59 -8.01 23.75
N ALA A 51 -9.78 -7.34 24.88
CA ALA A 51 -10.66 -6.19 25.02
C ALA A 51 -10.16 -5.02 24.16
N ILE A 52 -11.08 -4.37 23.44
CA ILE A 52 -10.77 -3.22 22.59
C ILE A 52 -10.79 -1.95 23.43
N GLU A 53 -9.67 -1.24 23.47
CA GLU A 53 -9.56 0.08 24.07
C GLU A 53 -9.96 1.13 23.03
N THR A 54 -10.94 1.97 23.33
CA THR A 54 -11.14 3.23 22.60
C THR A 54 -10.16 4.26 23.18
N PRO A 55 -9.14 4.72 22.41
CA PRO A 55 -8.07 5.53 22.98
C PRO A 55 -8.58 6.88 23.49
N ASN A 56 -7.98 7.34 24.58
CA ASN A 56 -8.13 8.70 25.10
C ASN A 56 -7.49 9.72 24.13
N ILE A 57 -8.05 10.92 24.13
CA ILE A 57 -7.77 12.07 23.24
C ILE A 57 -6.29 12.18 22.85
N HIS A 58 -5.99 12.26 21.55
CA HIS A 58 -4.64 12.53 21.07
C HIS A 58 -4.21 13.99 21.30
N PRO A 59 -2.97 14.25 21.72
CA PRO A 59 -2.48 15.61 21.91
C PRO A 59 -2.47 16.37 20.56
N GLY A 60 -3.31 17.41 20.45
CA GLY A 60 -3.38 18.29 19.30
C GLY A 60 -4.58 18.11 18.36
N SER A 61 -5.51 17.20 18.64
CA SER A 61 -6.82 17.14 17.98
C SER A 61 -7.87 17.96 18.72
N ASP A 62 -8.81 18.61 18.01
CA ASP A 62 -9.98 19.26 18.61
C ASP A 62 -10.68 18.29 19.55
N ALA A 63 -10.82 18.67 20.83
CA ALA A 63 -11.43 17.81 21.86
C ALA A 63 -12.86 17.40 21.48
N VAL A 64 -13.62 18.31 20.87
CA VAL A 64 -14.95 18.06 20.31
C VAL A 64 -14.92 16.93 19.28
N PHE A 65 -13.98 17.02 18.34
CA PHE A 65 -13.86 16.04 17.27
C PHE A 65 -13.47 14.66 17.82
N ALA A 66 -12.53 14.61 18.77
CA ALA A 66 -12.09 13.36 19.39
C ALA A 66 -13.25 12.62 20.09
N VAL A 67 -14.08 13.34 20.85
CA VAL A 67 -15.26 12.75 21.53
C VAL A 67 -16.31 12.26 20.51
N LYS A 68 -16.55 13.03 19.44
CA LYS A 68 -17.46 12.61 18.36
C LYS A 68 -16.98 11.34 17.65
N VAL A 69 -15.67 11.22 17.39
CA VAL A 69 -15.07 10.02 16.78
C VAL A 69 -15.13 8.82 17.72
N GLN A 70 -14.94 9.00 19.03
CA GLN A 70 -15.11 7.93 20.02
C GLN A 70 -16.54 7.39 20.00
N LEU A 71 -17.54 8.27 20.03
CA LEU A 71 -18.96 7.90 19.97
C LEU A 71 -19.29 7.16 18.67
N LEU A 72 -18.77 7.64 17.54
CA LEU A 72 -18.92 6.99 16.24
C LEU A 72 -18.28 5.59 16.23
N ASN A 73 -17.07 5.44 16.80
CA ASN A 73 -16.39 4.15 16.88
C ASN A 73 -17.19 3.14 17.71
N GLN A 74 -17.82 3.58 18.81
CA GLN A 74 -18.72 2.74 19.61
C GLN A 74 -19.94 2.30 18.81
N ALA A 75 -20.60 3.23 18.10
CA ALA A 75 -21.73 2.90 17.24
C ALA A 75 -21.37 1.90 16.13
N LEU A 76 -20.17 2.02 15.53
CA LEU A 76 -19.65 1.06 14.55
C LEU A 76 -19.34 -0.31 15.18
N LEU A 77 -18.83 -0.35 16.41
CA LEU A 77 -18.56 -1.59 17.16
C LEU A 77 -19.86 -2.33 17.50
N ASP A 78 -20.87 -1.61 17.99
CA ASP A 78 -22.19 -2.18 18.31
C ASP A 78 -22.91 -2.69 17.07
N MET A 79 -22.82 -1.95 15.97
CA MET A 79 -23.31 -2.42 14.67
C MET A 79 -22.52 -3.64 14.19
N GLY A 80 -21.22 -3.73 14.48
CA GLY A 80 -20.37 -4.84 14.09
C GLY A 80 -20.16 -4.98 12.58
N MET A 81 -19.56 -6.10 12.16
CA MET A 81 -19.27 -6.37 10.75
C MET A 81 -20.53 -6.83 10.01
N GLY A 82 -20.93 -6.10 8.97
CA GLY A 82 -22.08 -6.39 8.12
C GLY A 82 -21.70 -6.59 6.65
N SER A 83 -22.71 -6.76 5.78
CA SER A 83 -22.54 -6.97 4.34
C SER A 83 -21.86 -5.78 3.66
N TYR A 84 -22.18 -4.55 4.07
CA TYR A 84 -21.56 -3.33 3.55
C TYR A 84 -20.03 -3.35 3.75
N GLN A 85 -19.58 -3.66 4.97
CA GLN A 85 -18.15 -3.64 5.29
C GLN A 85 -17.37 -4.77 4.59
N TRP A 86 -17.95 -5.96 4.45
CA TRP A 86 -17.31 -7.05 3.70
C TRP A 86 -17.17 -6.73 2.22
N MET A 87 -18.19 -6.11 1.68
CA MET A 87 -18.22 -5.68 0.30
C MET A 87 -17.26 -4.50 0.06
N LEU A 88 -17.16 -3.57 1.01
CA LEU A 88 -16.16 -2.51 1.02
C LEU A 88 -14.73 -3.08 1.08
N PHE A 89 -14.49 -4.11 1.90
CA PHE A 89 -13.21 -4.82 1.96
C PHE A 89 -12.84 -5.43 0.60
N LEU A 90 -13.77 -6.09 -0.10
CA LEU A 90 -13.51 -6.61 -1.44
C LEU A 90 -13.22 -5.49 -2.44
N MET A 91 -13.99 -4.40 -2.42
CA MET A 91 -13.86 -3.30 -3.38
C MET A 91 -12.56 -2.49 -3.20
N THR A 92 -12.16 -2.27 -1.95
CA THR A 92 -10.86 -1.66 -1.61
C THR A 92 -9.71 -2.64 -1.87
N GLY A 93 -9.93 -3.96 -1.70
CA GLY A 93 -9.00 -5.00 -2.13
C GLY A 93 -8.68 -4.98 -3.63
N VAL A 94 -9.64 -4.61 -4.48
CA VAL A 94 -9.42 -4.44 -5.93
C VAL A 94 -8.41 -3.31 -6.22
N GLY A 95 -8.39 -2.23 -5.44
CA GLY A 95 -7.40 -1.17 -5.65
C GLY A 95 -5.99 -1.61 -5.23
N TRP A 96 -5.86 -2.36 -4.14
CA TRP A 96 -4.61 -3.06 -3.79
C TRP A 96 -4.16 -4.05 -4.87
N PHE A 97 -5.09 -4.81 -5.45
CA PHE A 97 -4.80 -5.68 -6.59
C PHE A 97 -4.23 -4.87 -7.76
N LEU A 98 -4.89 -3.76 -8.13
CA LEU A 98 -4.50 -2.94 -9.28
C LEU A 98 -3.15 -2.23 -9.09
N ASP A 99 -2.82 -1.81 -7.87
CA ASP A 99 -1.52 -1.21 -7.56
C ASP A 99 -0.36 -2.15 -7.92
N SER A 100 -0.37 -3.38 -7.37
CA SER A 100 0.68 -4.36 -7.70
C SER A 100 0.62 -4.82 -9.14
N PHE A 101 -0.58 -4.98 -9.68
CA PHE A 101 -0.80 -5.41 -11.05
C PHE A 101 -0.13 -4.46 -12.04
N TRP A 102 -0.26 -3.14 -11.84
CA TRP A 102 0.39 -2.14 -12.67
C TRP A 102 1.89 -2.06 -12.42
N ILE A 103 2.38 -2.16 -11.19
CA ILE A 103 3.84 -2.22 -10.94
C ILE A 103 4.46 -3.44 -11.65
N MET A 104 3.80 -4.61 -11.58
CA MET A 104 4.28 -5.82 -12.27
C MET A 104 4.12 -5.77 -13.78
N SER A 105 3.14 -5.02 -14.31
CA SER A 105 3.01 -4.78 -15.74
C SER A 105 4.30 -4.21 -16.35
N PHE A 106 4.94 -3.26 -15.67
CA PHE A 106 6.18 -2.65 -16.13
C PHE A 106 7.32 -3.66 -16.15
N LEU A 107 7.41 -4.52 -15.14
CA LEU A 107 8.40 -5.60 -15.10
C LEU A 107 8.21 -6.60 -16.25
N VAL A 108 6.97 -6.96 -16.55
CA VAL A 108 6.61 -7.90 -17.63
C VAL A 108 6.97 -7.33 -19.00
N ILE A 109 6.68 -6.05 -19.26
CA ILE A 109 6.89 -5.44 -20.57
C ILE A 109 8.30 -4.90 -20.79
N ALA A 110 9.04 -4.56 -19.73
CA ALA A 110 10.32 -3.87 -19.83
C ALA A 110 11.30 -4.55 -20.81
N PRO A 111 11.52 -5.87 -20.78
CA PRO A 111 12.42 -6.52 -21.75
C PRO A 111 12.00 -6.35 -23.21
N SER A 112 10.69 -6.43 -23.47
CA SER A 112 10.16 -6.37 -24.83
C SER A 112 10.11 -4.92 -25.33
N ALA A 113 9.78 -3.96 -24.46
CA ALA A 113 9.80 -2.54 -24.78
C ALA A 113 11.24 -2.01 -24.95
N GLY A 114 12.19 -2.52 -24.17
CA GLY A 114 13.62 -2.18 -24.27
C GLY A 114 14.22 -2.53 -25.63
N ASN A 115 13.88 -3.71 -26.18
CA ASN A 115 14.31 -4.09 -27.53
C ASN A 115 13.85 -3.09 -28.60
N GLU A 116 12.65 -2.51 -28.45
CA GLU A 116 12.12 -1.51 -29.37
C GLU A 116 12.80 -0.15 -29.17
N ALA A 117 13.17 0.18 -27.93
CA ALA A 117 13.92 1.40 -27.61
C ALA A 117 15.31 1.43 -28.26
N GLN A 118 15.94 0.26 -28.45
CA GLN A 118 17.26 0.14 -29.10
C GLN A 118 17.28 0.60 -30.56
N PHE A 119 16.12 0.72 -31.24
CA PHE A 119 16.06 1.30 -32.59
C PHE A 119 16.25 2.80 -32.61
N PHE A 120 15.89 3.48 -31.51
CA PHE A 120 15.91 4.95 -31.43
C PHE A 120 17.07 5.47 -30.58
N PHE A 121 17.57 4.65 -29.65
CA PHE A 121 18.62 5.04 -28.72
C PHE A 121 19.71 3.97 -28.65
N THR A 122 20.96 4.41 -28.51
CA THR A 122 22.10 3.53 -28.27
C THR A 122 22.17 3.11 -26.80
N GLY A 123 22.26 1.80 -26.52
CA GLY A 123 22.40 1.27 -25.16
C GLY A 123 21.15 0.57 -24.62
N ASP A 124 21.23 0.08 -23.39
CA ASP A 124 20.09 -0.49 -22.67
C ASP A 124 19.42 0.58 -21.81
N ASN A 125 18.26 1.05 -22.27
CA ASN A 125 17.52 2.15 -21.64
C ASN A 125 16.28 1.66 -20.88
N THR A 126 16.15 0.35 -20.63
CA THR A 126 14.99 -0.21 -19.92
C THR A 126 14.78 0.40 -18.54
N ASP A 127 15.86 0.78 -17.87
CA ASP A 127 15.80 1.34 -16.52
C ASP A 127 15.08 2.69 -16.46
N TYR A 128 15.14 3.48 -17.54
CA TYR A 128 14.41 4.76 -17.62
C TYR A 128 12.90 4.57 -17.52
N LEU A 129 12.37 3.42 -17.93
CA LEU A 129 10.97 3.08 -17.76
C LEU A 129 10.61 2.95 -16.27
N PHE A 130 11.46 2.32 -15.47
CA PHE A 130 11.26 2.20 -14.02
C PHE A 130 11.52 3.53 -13.28
N ILE A 131 12.52 4.32 -13.70
CA ILE A 131 12.73 5.68 -13.19
C ILE A 131 11.45 6.51 -13.41
N SER A 132 10.87 6.46 -14.61
CA SER A 132 9.63 7.18 -14.92
C SER A 132 8.46 6.73 -14.05
N LEU A 133 8.31 5.40 -13.83
CA LEU A 133 7.32 4.83 -12.94
C LEU A 133 7.50 5.33 -11.50
N PHE A 134 8.74 5.36 -10.99
CA PHE A 134 9.03 5.76 -9.61
C PHE A 134 8.91 7.27 -9.38
N VAL A 135 9.20 8.10 -10.39
CA VAL A 135 8.83 9.52 -10.35
C VAL A 135 7.32 9.67 -10.18
N GLY A 136 6.55 8.94 -10.98
CA GLY A 136 5.09 8.88 -10.87
C GLY A 136 4.64 8.42 -9.48
N LEU A 137 5.13 7.27 -9.01
CA LEU A 137 4.77 6.71 -7.70
C LEU A 137 5.12 7.65 -6.54
N THR A 138 6.24 8.37 -6.60
CA THR A 138 6.63 9.35 -5.57
C THR A 138 5.66 10.52 -5.53
N VAL A 139 5.36 11.11 -6.69
CA VAL A 139 4.42 12.25 -6.76
C VAL A 139 3.00 11.80 -6.43
N GLY A 140 2.58 10.63 -6.88
CA GLY A 140 1.26 10.06 -6.59
C GLY A 140 1.09 9.71 -5.12
N GLY A 141 2.10 9.05 -4.53
CA GLY A 141 2.09 8.65 -3.12
C GLY A 141 1.97 9.84 -2.16
N THR A 142 2.41 11.03 -2.59
CA THR A 142 2.18 12.28 -1.83
C THR A 142 0.84 12.92 -2.15
N ALA A 143 0.52 13.09 -3.43
CA ALA A 143 -0.62 13.87 -3.88
C ALA A 143 -1.96 13.20 -3.53
N TRP A 144 -2.13 11.91 -3.80
CA TRP A 144 -3.42 11.24 -3.61
C TRP A 144 -3.90 11.24 -2.15
N PRO A 145 -3.06 10.88 -1.16
CA PRO A 145 -3.47 10.94 0.24
C PRO A 145 -3.79 12.36 0.70
N MET A 146 -2.97 13.35 0.32
CA MET A 146 -3.20 14.75 0.69
C MET A 146 -4.46 15.33 0.03
N MET A 147 -4.72 14.99 -1.23
CA MET A 147 -5.94 15.37 -1.94
C MET A 147 -7.17 14.69 -1.36
N SER A 148 -7.04 13.48 -0.81
CA SER A 148 -8.17 12.78 -0.17
C SER A 148 -8.65 13.47 1.11
N ASP A 149 -7.77 14.22 1.80
CA ASP A 149 -8.16 15.05 2.94
C ASP A 149 -8.88 16.34 2.51
N THR A 150 -8.64 16.84 1.28
CA THR A 150 -9.24 18.08 0.78
C THR A 150 -10.52 17.87 -0.01
N LEU A 151 -10.50 16.93 -0.96
CA LEU A 151 -11.56 16.70 -1.95
C LEU A 151 -12.54 15.56 -1.57
N GLY A 152 -12.21 14.79 -0.53
CA GLY A 152 -12.99 13.61 -0.11
C GLY A 152 -12.47 12.32 -0.74
N ARG A 153 -12.69 11.20 -0.05
CA ARG A 153 -12.08 9.90 -0.35
C ARG A 153 -12.75 9.22 -1.53
N LYS A 154 -14.06 9.44 -1.75
CA LYS A 154 -14.83 8.83 -2.85
C LYS A 154 -14.32 9.23 -4.24
N TRP A 155 -14.06 10.52 -4.46
CA TRP A 155 -13.59 11.03 -5.75
C TRP A 155 -12.19 10.53 -6.06
N MET A 156 -11.30 10.58 -5.07
CA MET A 156 -9.92 10.10 -5.22
C MET A 156 -9.88 8.60 -5.53
N PHE A 157 -10.65 7.79 -4.78
CA PHE A 157 -10.79 6.35 -4.99
C PHE A 157 -11.17 6.00 -6.43
N THR A 158 -12.07 6.78 -7.04
CA THR A 158 -12.59 6.51 -8.39
C THR A 158 -11.63 6.96 -9.48
N SER A 159 -10.94 8.09 -9.26
CA SER A 159 -10.12 8.76 -10.27
C SER A 159 -8.83 7.98 -10.60
N THR A 160 -8.23 7.34 -9.61
CA THR A 160 -6.98 6.56 -9.78
C THR A 160 -7.15 5.40 -10.78
N ILE A 161 -8.26 4.64 -10.70
CA ILE A 161 -8.48 3.52 -11.63
C ILE A 161 -8.70 4.00 -13.06
N VAL A 162 -9.48 5.06 -13.26
CA VAL A 162 -9.71 5.60 -14.60
C VAL A 162 -8.39 6.03 -15.23
N LEU A 163 -7.54 6.73 -14.46
CA LEU A 163 -6.22 7.16 -14.92
C LEU A 163 -5.31 5.98 -15.25
N MET A 164 -5.28 4.92 -14.43
CA MET A 164 -4.52 3.71 -14.73
C MET A 164 -5.03 2.99 -15.98
N GLY A 165 -6.35 2.81 -16.10
CA GLY A 165 -6.96 2.11 -17.24
C GLY A 165 -6.74 2.84 -18.56
N MET A 166 -6.97 4.16 -18.57
CA MET A 166 -6.70 5.02 -19.72
C MET A 166 -5.19 5.09 -20.04
N GLY A 167 -4.35 5.22 -19.03
CA GLY A 167 -2.89 5.19 -19.17
C GLY A 167 -2.41 3.89 -19.83
N GLY A 168 -2.99 2.75 -19.43
CA GLY A 168 -2.74 1.46 -20.07
C GLY A 168 -3.07 1.42 -21.56
N LEU A 169 -4.28 1.89 -21.92
CA LEU A 169 -4.73 1.93 -23.31
C LEU A 169 -3.89 2.85 -24.19
N VAL A 170 -3.59 4.05 -23.68
CA VAL A 170 -2.75 5.04 -24.38
C VAL A 170 -1.31 4.53 -24.49
N GLY A 171 -0.76 3.97 -23.42
CA GLY A 171 0.61 3.46 -23.37
C GLY A 171 0.87 2.33 -24.35
N ALA A 172 -0.09 1.41 -24.51
CA ALA A 172 -0.02 0.36 -25.52
C ALA A 172 0.08 0.90 -26.96
N GLY A 173 -0.50 2.08 -27.22
CA GLY A 173 -0.48 2.76 -28.51
C GLY A 173 0.75 3.65 -28.76
N MET A 174 1.63 3.85 -27.76
CA MET A 174 2.75 4.79 -27.90
C MET A 174 3.77 4.34 -28.95
N PRO A 175 4.11 5.18 -29.95
CA PRO A 175 5.07 4.81 -31.00
C PRO A 175 6.53 5.02 -30.56
N SER A 176 6.77 5.75 -29.46
CA SER A 176 8.10 6.08 -28.96
C SER A 176 8.29 5.60 -27.52
N PHE A 177 9.52 5.18 -27.20
CA PHE A 177 9.88 4.77 -25.84
C PHE A 177 9.76 5.93 -24.85
N THR A 178 10.10 7.15 -25.25
CA THR A 178 9.91 8.36 -24.42
C THR A 178 8.43 8.59 -24.11
N GLY A 179 7.54 8.43 -25.11
CA GLY A 179 6.09 8.51 -24.88
C GLY A 179 5.60 7.44 -23.90
N LEU A 180 6.13 6.23 -23.99
CA LEU A 180 5.85 5.15 -23.04
C LEU A 180 6.30 5.51 -21.61
N CYS A 181 7.46 6.14 -21.43
CA CYS A 181 7.93 6.62 -20.12
C CYS A 181 7.03 7.73 -19.55
N VAL A 182 6.57 8.67 -20.38
CA VAL A 182 5.64 9.74 -19.94
C VAL A 182 4.32 9.12 -19.46
N VAL A 183 3.73 8.23 -20.25
CA VAL A 183 2.53 7.48 -19.83
C VAL A 183 2.84 6.63 -18.60
N GLY A 184 4.04 6.07 -18.54
CA GLY A 184 4.51 5.27 -17.41
C GLY A 184 4.51 6.05 -16.09
N CYS A 185 4.95 7.31 -16.13
CA CYS A 185 4.86 8.25 -15.02
C CYS A 185 3.40 8.54 -14.61
N VAL A 186 2.49 8.72 -15.57
CA VAL A 186 1.06 8.92 -15.28
C VAL A 186 0.42 7.69 -14.62
N VAL A 187 0.75 6.49 -15.11
CA VAL A 187 0.27 5.23 -14.51
C VAL A 187 0.86 5.05 -13.11
N GLY A 188 2.16 5.33 -12.92
CA GLY A 188 2.80 5.32 -11.60
C GLY A 188 2.16 6.30 -10.63
N PHE A 189 1.87 7.52 -11.09
CA PHE A 189 1.12 8.51 -10.33
C PHE A 189 -0.21 7.93 -9.87
N ALA A 190 -1.00 7.36 -10.77
CA ALA A 190 -2.31 6.80 -10.44
C ALA A 190 -2.26 5.55 -9.56
N ALA A 191 -1.25 4.68 -9.72
CA ALA A 191 -1.10 3.45 -8.95
C ALA A 191 -0.87 3.72 -7.46
N ALA A 192 0.07 4.63 -7.14
CA ALA A 192 0.45 4.94 -5.75
C ALA A 192 -0.69 5.43 -4.87
N GLY A 193 -1.74 6.01 -5.47
CA GLY A 193 -2.90 6.51 -4.73
C GLY A 193 -3.80 5.42 -4.17
N ASN A 194 -3.88 4.25 -4.83
CA ASN A 194 -4.84 3.22 -4.45
C ASN A 194 -4.55 2.67 -3.06
N GLN A 195 -3.31 2.26 -2.80
CA GLN A 195 -2.96 1.59 -1.55
C GLN A 195 -3.30 2.45 -0.31
N ALA A 196 -2.95 3.73 -0.34
CA ALA A 196 -3.18 4.64 0.78
C ALA A 196 -4.66 5.05 0.92
N VAL A 197 -5.34 5.41 -0.18
CA VAL A 197 -6.75 5.82 -0.15
C VAL A 197 -7.65 4.65 0.25
N ASP A 198 -7.38 3.46 -0.25
CA ASP A 198 -8.13 2.24 0.07
C ASP A 198 -8.01 1.88 1.55
N ALA A 199 -6.80 1.96 2.11
CA ALA A 199 -6.56 1.67 3.51
C ALA A 199 -7.27 2.67 4.43
N MET A 200 -7.29 3.96 4.06
CA MET A 200 -8.04 4.99 4.80
C MET A 200 -9.56 4.74 4.77
N ILE A 201 -10.12 4.50 3.59
CA ILE A 201 -11.56 4.25 3.43
C ILE A 201 -11.99 3.04 4.27
N LEU A 202 -11.21 1.96 4.21
CA LEU A 202 -11.50 0.75 4.94
C LEU A 202 -11.39 0.99 6.45
N LEU A 203 -10.27 1.55 6.92
CA LEU A 203 -10.05 1.76 8.36
C LEU A 203 -11.08 2.70 8.99
N GLU A 204 -11.50 3.74 8.28
CA GLU A 204 -12.48 4.72 8.80
C GLU A 204 -13.91 4.17 8.87
N SER A 205 -14.20 3.10 8.12
CA SER A 205 -15.51 2.48 8.02
C SER A 205 -15.63 1.13 8.75
N LEU A 206 -14.50 0.55 9.17
CA LEU A 206 -14.47 -0.72 9.87
C LEU A 206 -14.67 -0.57 11.38
N PRO A 207 -15.36 -1.54 12.02
CA PRO A 207 -15.30 -1.71 13.47
C PRO A 207 -13.86 -2.00 13.92
N ALA A 208 -13.46 -1.47 15.08
CA ALA A 208 -12.10 -1.65 15.61
C ALA A 208 -11.71 -3.13 15.80
N SER A 209 -12.69 -4.03 16.00
CA SER A 209 -12.46 -5.48 16.11
C SER A 209 -11.88 -6.13 14.85
N HIS A 210 -12.04 -5.50 13.68
CA HIS A 210 -11.68 -6.05 12.37
C HIS A 210 -10.59 -5.24 11.64
N GLN A 211 -9.85 -4.37 12.34
CA GLN A 211 -8.78 -3.55 11.72
C GLN A 211 -7.71 -4.38 11.02
N TYR A 212 -7.47 -5.62 11.47
CA TYR A 212 -6.56 -6.58 10.83
C TYR A 212 -6.88 -6.81 9.34
N LEU A 213 -8.11 -6.56 8.89
CA LEU A 213 -8.50 -6.66 7.48
C LEU A 213 -7.68 -5.71 6.58
N VAL A 214 -7.16 -4.59 7.10
CA VAL A 214 -6.27 -3.72 6.31
C VAL A 214 -4.95 -4.43 5.97
N ALA A 215 -4.38 -5.21 6.90
CA ALA A 215 -3.22 -6.05 6.59
C ALA A 215 -3.60 -7.18 5.62
N LEU A 216 -4.79 -7.75 5.77
CA LEU A 216 -5.31 -8.79 4.89
C LEU A 216 -5.47 -8.32 3.44
N GLN A 217 -5.68 -7.02 3.20
CA GLN A 217 -5.71 -6.48 1.84
C GLN A 217 -4.41 -6.72 1.07
N GLY A 218 -3.28 -6.91 1.76
CA GLY A 218 -2.01 -7.26 1.13
C GLY A 218 -2.06 -8.54 0.29
N VAL A 219 -3.00 -9.46 0.57
CA VAL A 219 -3.21 -10.68 -0.23
C VAL A 219 -3.59 -10.34 -1.67
N PHE A 220 -4.42 -9.31 -1.86
CA PHE A 220 -4.80 -8.82 -3.18
C PHE A 220 -3.61 -8.24 -3.95
N TRP A 221 -2.63 -7.67 -3.24
CA TRP A 221 -1.39 -7.18 -3.86
C TRP A 221 -0.64 -8.33 -4.55
N GLY A 222 -0.40 -9.45 -3.85
CA GLY A 222 0.22 -10.65 -4.44
C GLY A 222 -0.61 -11.26 -5.58
N LEU A 223 -1.94 -11.27 -5.45
CA LEU A 223 -2.85 -11.73 -6.50
C LEU A 223 -2.74 -10.86 -7.77
N GLY A 224 -2.59 -9.54 -7.61
CA GLY A 224 -2.36 -8.60 -8.71
C GLY A 224 -1.10 -8.94 -9.51
N GLN A 225 -0.01 -9.22 -8.80
CA GLN A 225 1.24 -9.64 -9.42
C GLN A 225 1.11 -10.96 -10.18
N LEU A 226 0.39 -11.92 -9.59
CA LEU A 226 0.20 -13.23 -10.18
C LEU A 226 -0.58 -13.13 -11.50
N VAL A 227 -1.69 -12.38 -11.50
CA VAL A 227 -2.51 -12.17 -12.71
C VAL A 227 -1.73 -11.40 -13.77
N ALA A 228 -1.00 -10.34 -13.39
CA ALA A 228 -0.15 -9.59 -14.32
C ALA A 228 0.91 -10.48 -14.96
N ALA A 229 1.61 -11.29 -14.16
CA ALA A 229 2.64 -12.20 -14.67
C ALA A 229 2.03 -13.31 -15.56
N ALA A 230 0.86 -13.84 -15.22
CA ALA A 230 0.21 -14.93 -15.97
C ALA A 230 -0.29 -14.47 -17.35
N VAL A 231 -1.08 -13.40 -17.37
CA VAL A 231 -1.61 -12.82 -18.60
C VAL A 231 -0.47 -12.24 -19.44
N GLY A 232 0.49 -11.58 -18.78
CA GLY A 232 1.71 -11.08 -19.39
C GLY A 232 2.49 -12.17 -20.11
N TRP A 233 2.76 -13.29 -19.44
CA TRP A 233 3.48 -14.41 -20.02
C TRP A 233 2.80 -14.97 -21.25
N ALA A 234 1.47 -15.15 -21.23
CA ALA A 234 0.73 -15.69 -22.36
C ALA A 234 0.91 -14.85 -23.63
N PHE A 235 0.77 -13.52 -23.53
CA PHE A 235 0.95 -12.64 -24.68
C PHE A 235 2.41 -12.53 -25.12
N ILE A 236 3.35 -12.41 -24.18
CA ILE A 236 4.78 -12.28 -24.51
C ILE A 236 5.32 -13.58 -25.13
N ALA A 237 4.89 -14.75 -24.66
CA ALA A 237 5.27 -16.04 -25.23
C ALA A 237 4.84 -16.15 -26.70
N LEU A 238 3.62 -15.70 -27.03
CA LEU A 238 3.00 -15.90 -28.35
C LEU A 238 3.30 -14.80 -29.38
N TYR A 239 3.50 -13.55 -28.95
CA TYR A 239 3.47 -12.37 -29.83
C TYR A 239 4.71 -11.45 -29.73
N THR A 240 5.75 -11.85 -29.01
CA THR A 240 7.03 -11.11 -28.93
C THR A 240 8.14 -11.87 -29.66
N CYS A 241 8.99 -11.17 -30.39
CA CYS A 241 10.24 -11.67 -30.95
C CYS A 241 11.27 -12.02 -29.86
N GLY A 242 12.09 -13.07 -30.06
CA GLY A 242 13.04 -13.59 -29.07
C GLY A 242 13.97 -12.54 -28.45
N THR A 243 14.03 -12.49 -27.11
CA THR A 243 15.15 -11.90 -26.35
C THR A 243 16.14 -13.03 -26.06
N GLY A 244 17.43 -12.86 -26.34
CA GLY A 244 18.47 -13.82 -25.95
C GLY A 244 18.69 -15.05 -26.86
N PRO A 245 19.19 -16.20 -26.33
CA PRO A 245 19.54 -17.40 -27.13
C PRO A 245 18.36 -17.98 -27.93
N ASP A 246 17.14 -17.55 -27.62
CA ASP A 246 15.91 -17.84 -28.37
C ASP A 246 15.82 -17.15 -29.74
N LYS A 247 16.84 -16.40 -30.18
CA LYS A 247 17.00 -16.04 -31.61
C LYS A 247 16.98 -17.29 -32.51
N VAL A 248 17.50 -18.43 -32.01
CA VAL A 248 17.51 -19.73 -32.73
C VAL A 248 16.15 -20.45 -32.62
N SER A 249 15.42 -20.28 -31.53
CA SER A 249 14.10 -20.91 -31.32
C SER A 249 12.97 -20.15 -32.03
N THR A 250 13.11 -18.82 -32.18
CA THR A 250 12.14 -17.96 -32.88
C THR A 250 12.19 -18.17 -34.40
N SER A 251 13.36 -18.45 -34.96
CA SER A 251 13.46 -18.86 -36.37
C SER A 251 12.76 -20.20 -36.61
N GLN A 252 12.76 -21.10 -35.63
CA GLN A 252 12.02 -22.38 -35.69
C GLN A 252 10.51 -22.25 -35.44
N SER A 253 10.05 -21.39 -34.52
CA SER A 253 8.60 -21.19 -34.28
C SER A 253 7.92 -20.40 -35.40
N MET A 254 8.62 -19.46 -36.03
CA MET A 254 8.18 -18.83 -37.28
C MET A 254 8.29 -19.78 -38.49
N SER A 255 9.20 -20.76 -38.47
CA SER A 255 9.22 -21.84 -39.47
C SER A 255 7.99 -22.75 -39.37
N SER A 256 7.52 -23.03 -38.15
CA SER A 256 6.29 -23.80 -37.94
C SER A 256 5.02 -23.06 -38.41
N LYS A 257 5.00 -21.71 -38.32
CA LYS A 257 3.95 -20.88 -38.94
C LYS A 257 4.12 -20.69 -40.46
N ARG A 258 5.30 -20.96 -41.04
CA ARG A 258 5.56 -20.94 -42.49
C ARG A 258 5.04 -22.18 -43.24
N ALA A 259 4.49 -23.18 -42.55
CA ALA A 259 3.79 -24.30 -43.20
C ALA A 259 2.47 -23.86 -43.88
N LEU A 260 2.00 -22.64 -43.64
CA LEU A 260 0.91 -21.99 -44.39
C LEU A 260 1.49 -20.84 -45.25
N GLY A 261 2.12 -21.24 -46.36
CA GLY A 261 2.39 -20.48 -47.58
C GLY A 261 2.72 -18.98 -47.47
N HIS A 262 4.00 -18.64 -47.60
CA HIS A 262 4.56 -17.77 -48.65
C HIS A 262 6.06 -17.60 -48.37
N SER A 263 6.89 -18.00 -49.33
CA SER A 263 8.35 -17.95 -49.27
C SER A 263 8.87 -16.53 -49.46
N SER A 264 9.58 -16.00 -48.46
CA SER A 264 10.52 -14.90 -48.68
C SER A 264 11.78 -15.06 -47.83
N SER A 265 12.89 -14.84 -48.52
CA SER A 265 14.31 -14.85 -48.14
C SER A 265 14.65 -14.63 -46.66
N ALA A 266 15.54 -15.50 -46.18
CA ALA A 266 16.29 -15.30 -44.95
C ALA A 266 17.15 -14.02 -45.04
N SER A 267 16.84 -13.06 -44.18
CA SER A 267 17.78 -12.05 -43.72
C SER A 267 17.74 -12.04 -42.20
N SER A 268 18.87 -11.70 -41.58
CA SER A 268 19.06 -11.56 -40.13
C SER A 268 18.13 -10.49 -39.55
N SER A 269 16.83 -10.79 -39.42
CA SER A 269 15.82 -9.79 -39.13
C SER A 269 15.96 -9.31 -37.69
N SER A 270 16.50 -8.12 -37.52
CA SER A 270 16.27 -7.27 -36.35
C SER A 270 14.80 -7.33 -35.97
N CYS A 271 14.51 -7.41 -34.67
CA CYS A 271 13.14 -7.49 -34.20
C CYS A 271 12.41 -6.17 -34.46
N HIS A 272 11.83 -6.02 -35.63
CA HIS A 272 11.09 -4.81 -35.99
C HIS A 272 9.77 -4.71 -35.20
N TYR A 273 9.28 -3.49 -34.98
CA TYR A 273 8.03 -3.17 -34.27
C TYR A 273 6.84 -4.06 -34.66
N VAL A 274 6.72 -4.41 -35.94
CA VAL A 274 5.64 -5.24 -36.49
C VAL A 274 5.62 -6.66 -35.87
N SER A 275 6.78 -7.18 -35.48
CA SER A 275 6.98 -8.51 -34.89
C SER A 275 7.07 -8.49 -33.36
N ASN A 276 6.98 -7.32 -32.72
CA ASN A 276 7.10 -7.10 -31.28
C ASN A 276 5.79 -6.59 -30.65
N LYS A 277 4.65 -7.18 -31.01
CA LYS A 277 3.34 -6.67 -30.57
C LYS A 277 2.91 -7.17 -29.19
N GLY A 278 3.60 -8.17 -28.63
CA GLY A 278 3.19 -8.81 -27.37
C GLY A 278 3.03 -7.84 -26.21
N TRP A 279 3.99 -6.93 -25.99
CA TRP A 279 3.92 -5.98 -24.88
C TRP A 279 2.75 -4.98 -25.02
N ARG A 280 2.35 -4.65 -26.25
CA ARG A 280 1.20 -3.79 -26.54
C ARG A 280 -0.11 -4.50 -26.26
N TYR A 281 -0.21 -5.79 -26.63
CA TYR A 281 -1.37 -6.61 -26.28
C TYR A 281 -1.52 -6.78 -24.78
N VAL A 282 -0.40 -6.92 -24.03
CA VAL A 282 -0.42 -6.93 -22.56
C VAL A 282 -1.05 -5.64 -22.04
N TRP A 283 -0.53 -4.46 -22.42
CA TRP A 283 -1.03 -3.19 -21.90
C TRP A 283 -2.46 -2.85 -22.35
N TRP A 284 -2.87 -3.18 -23.59
CA TRP A 284 -4.27 -3.04 -23.99
C TRP A 284 -5.19 -3.91 -23.14
N THR A 285 -4.84 -5.19 -22.96
CA THR A 285 -5.61 -6.12 -22.12
C THR A 285 -5.70 -5.61 -20.69
N PHE A 286 -4.59 -5.10 -20.14
CA PHE A 286 -4.51 -4.59 -18.77
C PHE A 286 -5.33 -3.31 -18.58
N GLY A 287 -5.29 -2.41 -19.56
CA GLY A 287 -6.15 -1.22 -19.63
C GLY A 287 -7.63 -1.60 -19.63
N PHE A 288 -8.05 -2.51 -20.52
CA PHE A 288 -9.44 -2.98 -20.57
C PHE A 288 -9.87 -3.68 -19.28
N MET A 289 -9.02 -4.52 -18.70
CA MET A 289 -9.33 -5.22 -17.44
C MET A 289 -9.47 -4.23 -16.28
N THR A 290 -8.62 -3.19 -16.23
CA THR A 290 -8.69 -2.12 -15.22
C THR A 290 -9.99 -1.30 -15.39
N LEU A 291 -10.38 -0.96 -16.62
CA LEU A 291 -11.65 -0.27 -16.89
C LEU A 291 -12.87 -1.17 -16.64
N PHE A 292 -12.78 -2.47 -16.85
CA PHE A 292 -13.83 -3.41 -16.46
C PHE A 292 -14.00 -3.43 -14.94
N LEU A 293 -12.90 -3.49 -14.18
CA LEU A 293 -12.95 -3.40 -12.71
C LEU A 293 -13.47 -2.04 -12.23
N TYR A 294 -13.20 -0.96 -12.96
CA TYR A 294 -13.84 0.34 -12.74
C TYR A 294 -15.36 0.26 -12.91
N LEU A 295 -15.85 -0.37 -13.98
CA LEU A 295 -17.30 -0.53 -14.17
C LEU A 295 -17.94 -1.38 -13.06
N CYS A 296 -17.25 -2.42 -12.60
CA CYS A 296 -17.70 -3.23 -11.46
C CYS A 296 -17.85 -2.41 -10.17
N ARG A 297 -17.13 -1.30 -9.99
CA ARG A 297 -17.31 -0.42 -8.82
C ARG A 297 -18.67 0.28 -8.81
N PHE A 298 -19.31 0.53 -9.95
CA PHE A 298 -20.66 1.12 -9.97
C PHE A 298 -21.74 0.20 -9.44
N ALA A 299 -21.46 -1.11 -9.28
CA ALA A 299 -22.39 -2.00 -8.60
C ALA A 299 -22.65 -1.55 -7.15
N LEU A 300 -21.71 -0.80 -6.55
CA LEU A 300 -21.74 -0.38 -5.16
C LEU A 300 -21.63 1.14 -5.07
N ASN A 301 -22.66 1.79 -4.55
CA ASN A 301 -22.58 3.21 -4.25
C ASN A 301 -21.67 3.42 -3.04
N LEU A 302 -20.38 3.66 -3.30
CA LEU A 302 -19.43 4.10 -2.28
C LEU A 302 -19.88 5.49 -1.78
N HIS A 303 -20.13 5.56 -0.49
CA HIS A 303 -20.36 6.81 0.21
C HIS A 303 -19.03 7.33 0.76
N GLU A 304 -19.01 8.62 1.10
CA GLU A 304 -17.87 9.22 1.80
C GLU A 304 -17.68 8.57 3.18
N THR A 305 -16.53 8.68 3.83
CA THR A 305 -16.33 8.04 5.13
C THR A 305 -16.97 8.84 6.27
N PRO A 306 -17.57 8.20 7.29
CA PRO A 306 -18.22 8.92 8.40
C PRO A 306 -17.25 9.83 9.16
N LYS A 307 -15.99 9.40 9.36
CA LYS A 307 -14.98 10.19 10.06
C LYS A 307 -14.51 11.42 9.27
N PHE A 308 -14.50 11.35 7.94
CA PHE A 308 -14.24 12.53 7.10
C PHE A 308 -15.33 13.59 7.24
N LEU A 309 -16.60 13.16 7.25
CA LEU A 309 -17.73 14.07 7.38
C LEU A 309 -17.70 14.79 8.73
N LEU A 310 -17.38 14.08 9.80
CA LEU A 310 -17.16 14.68 11.13
C LEU A 310 -15.99 15.67 11.14
N SER A 311 -14.89 15.37 10.45
CA SER A 311 -13.74 16.29 10.41
C SER A 311 -14.04 17.57 9.61
N ARG A 312 -15.12 17.57 8.83
CA ARG A 312 -15.66 18.72 8.09
C ARG A 312 -16.85 19.39 8.79
N ARG A 313 -17.17 18.99 10.03
CA ARG A 313 -18.35 19.47 10.79
C ARG A 313 -19.69 19.23 10.08
N ARG A 314 -19.78 18.16 9.27
CA ARG A 314 -21.00 17.74 8.57
C ARG A 314 -21.68 16.61 9.32
N ASP A 315 -22.12 16.91 10.54
CA ASP A 315 -22.55 15.89 11.50
C ASP A 315 -23.85 15.18 11.08
N ALA A 316 -24.81 15.92 10.52
CA ALA A 316 -26.06 15.36 10.01
C ALA A 316 -25.81 14.31 8.93
N GLU A 317 -24.92 14.60 7.99
CA GLU A 317 -24.55 13.66 6.93
C GLU A 317 -23.80 12.44 7.48
N ALA A 318 -22.92 12.64 8.47
CA ALA A 318 -22.23 11.54 9.13
C ALA A 318 -23.21 10.59 9.83
N THR A 319 -24.19 11.12 10.55
CA THR A 319 -25.25 10.33 11.20
C THR A 319 -26.12 9.62 10.17
N GLN A 320 -26.56 10.32 9.12
CA GLN A 320 -27.40 9.73 8.08
C GLN A 320 -26.67 8.58 7.37
N LEU A 321 -25.39 8.77 7.04
CA LEU A 321 -24.58 7.73 6.45
C LEU A 321 -24.47 6.48 7.35
N VAL A 322 -24.27 6.66 8.66
CA VAL A 322 -24.21 5.52 9.59
C VAL A 322 -25.56 4.79 9.66
N LYS A 323 -26.68 5.52 9.59
CA LYS A 323 -28.02 4.93 9.47
C LYS A 323 -28.18 4.16 8.16
N ASP A 324 -27.71 4.71 7.04
CA ASP A 324 -27.77 4.04 5.73
C ASP A 324 -26.93 2.76 5.72
N ILE A 325 -25.73 2.77 6.35
CA ILE A 325 -24.90 1.58 6.54
C ILE A 325 -25.63 0.55 7.42
N ALA A 326 -26.28 0.99 8.50
CA ALA A 326 -27.04 0.12 9.37
C ALA A 326 -28.22 -0.53 8.61
N LEU A 327 -28.97 0.25 7.82
CA LEU A 327 -30.04 -0.24 6.96
C LEU A 327 -29.53 -1.26 5.93
N TYR A 328 -28.41 -0.98 5.26
CA TYR A 328 -27.78 -1.91 4.32
C TYR A 328 -27.41 -3.23 4.98
N ASN A 329 -26.90 -3.14 6.21
CA ASN A 329 -26.51 -4.30 7.03
C ASN A 329 -27.70 -5.00 7.70
N LYS A 330 -28.93 -4.52 7.52
CA LYS A 330 -30.13 -4.98 8.23
C LYS A 330 -29.97 -4.93 9.76
N ARG A 331 -29.31 -3.88 10.24
CA ARG A 331 -29.08 -3.59 11.66
C ARG A 331 -29.65 -2.21 12.03
N GLN A 332 -29.71 -1.93 13.32
CA GLN A 332 -30.14 -0.64 13.86
C GLN A 332 -28.93 0.06 14.51
N THR A 333 -28.94 1.39 14.53
CA THR A 333 -27.96 2.21 15.24
C THR A 333 -28.68 3.15 16.19
N TRP A 334 -28.10 3.37 17.36
CA TRP A 334 -28.58 4.33 18.35
C TRP A 334 -28.07 5.75 18.08
N LEU A 335 -27.12 5.91 17.15
CA LEU A 335 -26.48 7.18 16.84
C LEU A 335 -27.47 8.12 16.13
N THR A 336 -27.71 9.29 16.74
CA THR A 336 -28.59 10.32 16.19
C THR A 336 -27.88 11.67 16.13
N GLU A 337 -28.43 12.62 15.36
CA GLU A 337 -27.86 13.97 15.23
C GLU A 337 -27.84 14.67 16.60
N ALA A 338 -28.85 14.41 17.43
CA ALA A 338 -28.93 14.90 18.80
C ALA A 338 -27.75 14.43 19.67
N SER A 339 -27.18 13.25 19.39
CA SER A 339 -26.00 12.74 20.10
C SER A 339 -24.76 13.61 19.83
N PHE A 340 -24.59 14.13 18.60
CA PHE A 340 -23.50 15.04 18.25
C PHE A 340 -23.77 16.47 18.70
N ALA A 341 -25.01 16.96 18.53
CA ALA A 341 -25.41 18.31 18.95
C ALA A 341 -25.21 18.53 20.47
N ARG A 342 -25.42 17.49 21.28
CA ARG A 342 -25.14 17.54 22.73
C ARG A 342 -23.66 17.72 23.04
N ILE A 343 -22.77 17.11 22.26
CA ILE A 343 -21.32 17.26 22.44
C ILE A 343 -20.90 18.68 22.10
N ASP A 344 -21.44 19.24 21.01
CA ASP A 344 -21.20 20.63 20.65
C ASP A 344 -21.65 21.59 21.75
N SER A 345 -22.88 21.44 22.26
CA SER A 345 -23.39 22.31 23.33
C SER A 345 -22.62 22.22 24.64
N THR A 346 -21.98 21.08 24.93
CA THR A 346 -21.27 20.88 26.20
C THR A 346 -19.83 21.40 26.15
N ILE A 347 -19.23 21.47 24.96
CA ILE A 347 -17.83 21.90 24.77
C ILE A 347 -17.74 23.35 24.25
N GLU A 348 -18.76 23.87 23.55
CA GLU A 348 -18.87 25.31 23.23
C GLU A 348 -18.88 26.18 24.51
N ALA A 349 -19.26 25.61 25.67
CA ALA A 349 -19.15 26.27 26.96
C ALA A 349 -17.70 26.34 27.52
N SER A 350 -16.73 25.63 26.93
CA SER A 350 -15.40 25.41 27.50
C SER A 350 -14.23 25.97 26.68
N GLU A 351 -14.31 26.15 25.36
CA GLU A 351 -13.17 26.67 24.57
C GLU A 351 -13.60 27.53 23.38
N ALA A 352 -13.62 28.85 23.60
CA ALA A 352 -13.48 29.86 22.55
C ALA A 352 -11.99 30.21 22.40
N GLU A 353 -11.20 29.33 21.75
CA GLU A 353 -9.91 29.64 21.10
C GLU A 353 -9.16 28.34 20.73
N LEU A 354 -9.30 27.85 19.49
CA LEU A 354 -8.41 26.81 18.96
C LEU A 354 -7.69 27.30 17.71
N ARG A 355 -6.48 27.76 17.97
CA ARG A 355 -5.45 28.24 17.04
C ARG A 355 -5.18 27.14 15.99
N THR A 356 -5.39 27.43 14.72
CA THR A 356 -5.04 26.55 13.59
C THR A 356 -3.54 26.28 13.58
N LYS A 357 -3.09 25.17 14.19
CA LYS A 357 -1.74 24.65 14.01
C LYS A 357 -1.53 24.26 12.54
N SER A 358 -0.33 24.48 12.03
CA SER A 358 0.05 23.97 10.69
C SER A 358 -0.09 22.44 10.66
N ARG A 359 -0.51 21.86 9.53
CA ARG A 359 -0.72 20.40 9.39
C ARG A 359 0.51 19.58 9.78
N SER A 360 1.71 20.10 9.52
CA SER A 360 2.98 19.48 9.92
C SER A 360 3.20 19.50 11.44
N GLN A 361 2.84 20.61 12.10
CA GLN A 361 2.90 20.72 13.55
C GLN A 361 1.85 19.82 14.22
N ALA A 362 0.66 19.70 13.64
CA ALA A 362 -0.38 18.78 14.10
C ALA A 362 0.07 17.32 14.02
N LEU A 363 0.70 16.92 12.91
CA LEU A 363 1.25 15.58 12.72
C LEU A 363 2.35 15.26 13.74
N VAL A 364 3.32 16.15 13.91
CA VAL A 364 4.43 15.94 14.87
C VAL A 364 3.91 15.96 16.31
N SER A 365 2.93 16.80 16.63
CA SER A 365 2.34 16.81 17.97
C SER A 365 1.51 15.56 18.26
N SER A 366 0.85 14.98 17.26
CA SER A 366 -0.02 13.82 17.47
C SER A 366 0.75 12.49 17.58
N LEU A 367 1.83 12.31 16.81
CA LEU A 367 2.62 11.07 16.83
C LEU A 367 3.79 11.09 17.81
N ASN A 368 4.12 12.23 18.40
CA ASN A 368 5.45 12.49 18.98
C ASN A 368 6.55 12.46 17.89
N ILE A 369 7.59 13.28 18.04
CA ILE A 369 8.67 13.40 17.05
C ILE A 369 9.39 12.08 16.84
N TYR A 370 9.56 11.28 17.90
CA TYR A 370 10.23 9.99 17.84
C TYR A 370 9.50 8.96 16.97
N SER A 371 8.17 8.85 17.09
CA SER A 371 7.40 7.90 16.26
C SER A 371 7.40 8.33 14.79
N SER A 372 7.28 9.63 14.53
CA SER A 372 7.32 10.20 13.18
C SER A 372 8.66 9.87 12.49
N VAL A 373 9.78 10.06 13.19
CA VAL A 373 11.11 9.72 12.67
C VAL A 373 11.25 8.22 12.43
N CYS A 374 10.79 7.37 13.36
CA CYS A 374 10.84 5.91 13.17
C CYS A 374 10.03 5.45 11.95
N LEU A 375 8.82 5.99 11.76
CA LEU A 375 7.99 5.67 10.60
C LEU A 375 8.63 6.11 9.28
N VAL A 376 9.17 7.34 9.23
CA VAL A 376 9.89 7.84 8.05
C VAL A 376 11.08 6.93 7.71
N LEU A 377 11.85 6.52 8.72
CA LEU A 377 12.97 5.59 8.54
C LEU A 377 12.50 4.23 8.03
N LEU A 378 11.41 3.69 8.59
CA LEU A 378 10.86 2.40 8.16
C LEU A 378 10.43 2.43 6.68
N TRP A 379 9.70 3.47 6.27
CA TRP A 379 9.25 3.64 4.88
C TRP A 379 10.40 3.94 3.92
N SER A 380 11.40 4.73 4.34
CA SER A 380 12.59 5.06 3.54
C SER A 380 13.43 3.83 3.24
N VAL A 381 13.77 3.04 4.27
CA VAL A 381 14.57 1.82 4.09
C VAL A 381 13.79 0.79 3.28
N MET A 382 12.48 0.67 3.51
CA MET A 382 11.63 -0.20 2.71
C MET A 382 11.68 0.18 1.22
N GLY A 383 11.49 1.46 0.88
CA GLY A 383 11.56 1.95 -0.50
C GLY A 383 12.93 1.70 -1.16
N LEU A 384 14.02 2.04 -0.45
CA LEU A 384 15.39 1.84 -0.92
C LEU A 384 15.66 0.36 -1.23
N THR A 385 15.43 -0.51 -0.25
CA THR A 385 15.81 -1.93 -0.32
C THR A 385 14.89 -2.75 -1.21
N PHE A 386 13.62 -2.33 -1.38
CA PHE A 386 12.67 -2.97 -2.29
C PHE A 386 13.22 -3.00 -3.72
N VAL A 387 13.87 -1.92 -4.16
CA VAL A 387 14.49 -1.82 -5.48
C VAL A 387 15.92 -2.36 -5.46
N LEU A 388 16.73 -1.86 -4.54
CA LEU A 388 18.18 -2.10 -4.52
C LEU A 388 18.50 -3.60 -4.50
N HIS A 389 17.86 -4.35 -3.61
CA HIS A 389 18.13 -5.78 -3.52
C HIS A 389 17.67 -6.55 -4.77
N GLN A 390 16.51 -6.22 -5.34
CA GLN A 390 15.99 -6.94 -6.51
C GLN A 390 16.95 -6.87 -7.70
N THR A 391 17.63 -5.73 -7.87
CA THR A 391 18.61 -5.54 -8.93
C THR A 391 19.97 -6.13 -8.56
N TYR A 392 20.51 -5.81 -7.38
CA TYR A 392 21.89 -6.15 -7.04
C TYR A 392 22.11 -7.63 -6.68
N ILE A 393 21.11 -8.37 -6.19
CA ILE A 393 21.28 -9.81 -5.91
C ILE A 393 21.54 -10.59 -7.20
N GLY A 394 20.85 -10.24 -8.28
CA GLY A 394 21.06 -10.83 -9.60
C GLY A 394 22.50 -10.60 -10.03
N ASN A 395 22.91 -9.33 -10.13
CA ASN A 395 24.26 -8.95 -10.56
C ASN A 395 25.37 -9.56 -9.69
N TYR A 396 25.16 -9.69 -8.38
CA TYR A 396 26.11 -10.34 -7.47
C TYR A 396 26.29 -11.85 -7.74
N LEU A 397 25.17 -12.57 -7.89
CA LEU A 397 25.19 -13.99 -8.22
C LEU A 397 25.84 -14.23 -9.60
N ALA A 398 25.71 -13.28 -10.54
CA ALA A 398 26.42 -13.26 -11.83
C ALA A 398 27.90 -13.45 -11.67
N ALA A 399 28.49 -12.57 -10.85
CA ALA A 399 29.93 -12.44 -10.70
C ALA A 399 30.53 -13.71 -10.07
N LYS A 400 29.71 -14.47 -9.34
CA LYS A 400 30.06 -15.76 -8.71
C LYS A 400 29.83 -16.99 -9.60
N GLY A 401 29.50 -16.79 -10.88
CA GLY A 401 29.28 -17.87 -11.84
C GLY A 401 27.89 -18.49 -11.80
N VAL A 402 26.94 -17.93 -11.03
CA VAL A 402 25.52 -18.29 -11.14
C VAL A 402 24.97 -17.54 -12.34
N ALA A 403 24.60 -18.28 -13.38
CA ALA A 403 24.21 -17.68 -14.65
C ALA A 403 23.10 -16.64 -14.50
N GLN A 404 23.34 -15.44 -15.05
CA GLN A 404 22.39 -14.34 -15.02
C GLN A 404 21.08 -14.71 -15.68
N VAL A 405 20.00 -14.28 -15.05
CA VAL A 405 18.64 -14.45 -15.55
C VAL A 405 18.16 -13.09 -16.02
N ASN A 406 18.67 -12.70 -17.19
CA ASN A 406 18.23 -11.52 -17.90
C ASN A 406 17.51 -11.96 -19.17
N ALA A 407 16.75 -11.05 -19.78
CA ALA A 407 16.02 -11.35 -21.00
C ALA A 407 16.92 -11.84 -22.15
N THR A 408 18.20 -11.47 -22.13
CA THR A 408 19.20 -11.85 -23.13
C THR A 408 19.90 -13.17 -22.86
N THR A 409 19.85 -13.70 -21.63
CA THR A 409 20.64 -14.86 -21.21
C THR A 409 19.79 -16.07 -20.83
N ALA A 410 18.57 -15.84 -20.36
CA ALA A 410 17.62 -16.89 -20.00
C ALA A 410 16.57 -17.11 -21.09
N SER A 411 16.04 -18.34 -21.17
CA SER A 411 14.89 -18.58 -22.04
C SER A 411 13.69 -17.78 -21.56
N ARG A 412 12.89 -17.29 -22.50
CA ARG A 412 11.70 -16.50 -22.19
C ARG A 412 10.79 -17.22 -21.20
N SER A 413 10.50 -18.49 -21.45
CA SER A 413 9.61 -19.28 -20.59
C SER A 413 10.10 -19.34 -19.15
N TYR A 414 11.42 -19.46 -18.93
CA TYR A 414 11.99 -19.50 -17.59
C TYR A 414 11.89 -18.14 -16.88
N LEU A 415 12.16 -17.03 -17.59
CA LEU A 415 12.10 -15.69 -17.01
C LEU A 415 10.68 -15.34 -16.53
N TYR A 416 9.67 -15.59 -17.36
CA TYR A 416 8.28 -15.29 -17.00
C TYR A 416 7.69 -16.31 -16.01
N SER A 417 8.09 -17.59 -16.06
CA SER A 417 7.72 -18.56 -15.01
C SER A 417 8.29 -18.17 -13.65
N ARG A 418 9.49 -17.57 -13.61
CA ARG A 418 10.08 -17.05 -12.37
C ARG A 418 9.25 -15.91 -11.77
N TYR A 419 8.76 -14.96 -12.58
CA TYR A 419 7.85 -13.91 -12.09
C TYR A 419 6.58 -14.51 -11.48
N LEU A 420 6.02 -15.56 -12.11
CA LEU A 420 4.85 -16.27 -11.59
C LEU A 420 5.10 -16.95 -10.25
N TYR A 421 6.21 -17.68 -10.11
CA TYR A 421 6.53 -18.36 -8.85
C TYR A 421 6.74 -17.37 -7.71
N ILE A 422 7.45 -16.27 -7.97
CA ILE A 422 7.67 -15.21 -6.97
C ILE A 422 6.32 -14.60 -6.55
N ALA A 423 5.47 -14.25 -7.52
CA ALA A 423 4.15 -13.67 -7.24
C ALA A 423 3.23 -14.63 -6.46
N LEU A 424 3.28 -15.93 -6.76
CA LEU A 424 2.51 -16.95 -6.05
C LEU A 424 2.93 -17.04 -4.57
N CYS A 425 4.22 -16.96 -4.30
CA CYS A 425 4.76 -17.00 -2.92
C CYS A 425 4.51 -15.69 -2.15
N ALA A 426 4.19 -14.59 -2.82
CA ALA A 426 3.86 -13.32 -2.19
C ALA A 426 2.50 -13.35 -1.45
N ILE A 427 1.51 -14.09 -1.99
CA ILE A 427 0.13 -14.18 -1.50
C ILE A 427 0.03 -14.63 -0.03
N PRO A 428 0.70 -15.72 0.41
CA PRO A 428 0.59 -16.18 1.79
C PRO A 428 1.24 -15.24 2.83
N GLY A 429 2.12 -14.32 2.43
CA GLY A 429 2.82 -13.43 3.36
C GLY A 429 1.88 -12.57 4.21
N PRO A 430 1.02 -11.74 3.58
CA PRO A 430 0.03 -10.93 4.28
C PRO A 430 -1.00 -11.75 5.09
N LEU A 431 -1.36 -12.96 4.65
CA LEU A 431 -2.22 -13.87 5.42
C LEU A 431 -1.59 -14.22 6.77
N VAL A 432 -0.33 -14.68 6.74
CA VAL A 432 0.41 -15.05 7.96
C VAL A 432 0.64 -13.82 8.84
N ALA A 433 1.02 -12.68 8.26
CA ALA A 433 1.18 -11.43 9.00
C ALA A 433 -0.10 -11.04 9.76
N THR A 434 -1.25 -11.12 9.09
CA THR A 434 -2.58 -10.79 9.66
C THR A 434 -2.91 -11.66 10.88
N ILE A 435 -2.53 -12.94 10.86
CA ILE A 435 -2.71 -13.82 12.01
C ILE A 435 -1.75 -13.41 13.14
N LEU A 436 -0.46 -13.20 12.82
CA LEU A 436 0.57 -12.89 13.82
C LEU A 436 0.34 -11.58 14.57
N ILE A 437 -0.14 -10.52 13.89
CA ILE A 437 -0.41 -9.21 14.53
C ILE A 437 -1.55 -9.26 15.56
N GLU A 438 -2.43 -10.25 15.47
CA GLU A 438 -3.57 -10.43 16.36
C GLU A 438 -3.24 -11.37 17.53
N VAL A 439 -2.17 -12.18 17.44
CA VAL A 439 -1.74 -13.08 18.53
C VAL A 439 -1.40 -12.29 19.79
N LYS A 440 -1.91 -12.77 20.94
CA LYS A 440 -1.64 -12.19 22.25
C LYS A 440 -0.13 -12.22 22.54
N GLY A 441 0.46 -11.04 22.71
CA GLY A 441 1.87 -10.87 23.09
C GLY A 441 2.83 -10.67 21.92
N LEU A 442 2.41 -10.84 20.66
CA LEU A 442 3.19 -10.42 19.50
C LEU A 442 2.86 -8.97 19.12
N GLY A 443 1.56 -8.68 18.95
CA GLY A 443 1.10 -7.36 18.51
C GLY A 443 1.68 -6.94 17.16
N ARG A 444 1.54 -5.65 16.81
CA ARG A 444 2.05 -5.11 15.54
C ARG A 444 3.57 -4.92 15.60
N LYS A 445 4.10 -4.43 16.73
CA LYS A 445 5.53 -4.09 16.83
C LYS A 445 6.44 -5.31 16.76
N ARG A 446 6.18 -6.37 17.54
CA ARG A 446 7.07 -7.54 17.58
C ARG A 446 6.93 -8.38 16.32
N THR A 447 5.72 -8.42 15.74
CA THR A 447 5.50 -9.03 14.42
C THR A 447 6.29 -8.30 13.33
N GLY A 448 6.21 -6.97 13.29
CA GLY A 448 6.99 -6.15 12.37
C GLY A 448 8.50 -6.36 12.52
N ALA A 449 9.01 -6.29 13.76
CA ALA A 449 10.43 -6.53 14.06
C ALA A 449 10.89 -7.94 13.66
N GLY A 450 10.09 -8.98 13.98
CA GLY A 450 10.39 -10.36 13.63
C GLY A 450 10.46 -10.58 12.12
N ILE A 451 9.50 -10.03 11.38
CA ILE A 451 9.50 -10.08 9.90
C ILE A 451 10.72 -9.34 9.34
N THR A 452 11.09 -8.17 9.87
CA THR A 452 12.26 -7.43 9.36
C THR A 452 13.58 -8.15 9.62
N ILE A 453 13.76 -8.75 10.80
CA ILE A 453 14.96 -9.56 11.12
C ILE A 453 15.04 -10.75 10.17
N LEU A 454 13.94 -11.48 10.02
CA LEU A 454 13.88 -12.66 9.17
C LEU A 454 14.14 -12.30 7.71
N THR A 455 13.56 -11.19 7.23
CA THR A 455 13.82 -10.65 5.89
C THR A 455 15.31 -10.38 5.72
N GLY A 456 15.92 -9.57 6.61
CA GLY A 456 17.35 -9.24 6.54
C GLY A 456 18.25 -10.47 6.52
N LEU A 457 17.97 -11.47 7.37
CA LEU A 457 18.71 -12.73 7.41
C LEU A 457 18.60 -13.51 6.09
N PHE A 458 17.41 -13.60 5.49
CA PHE A 458 17.24 -14.25 4.19
C PHE A 458 17.83 -13.47 3.02
N LEU A 459 17.85 -12.13 3.08
CA LEU A 459 18.59 -11.30 2.11
C LEU A 459 20.09 -11.61 2.14
N LEU A 460 20.66 -11.79 3.34
CA LEU A 460 22.06 -12.19 3.50
C LEU A 460 22.31 -13.62 3.04
N LEU A 461 21.43 -14.57 3.41
CA LEU A 461 21.57 -15.98 3.00
C LEU A 461 21.44 -16.19 1.49
N ALA A 462 20.66 -15.36 0.79
CA ALA A 462 20.51 -15.43 -0.66
C ALA A 462 21.86 -15.33 -1.40
N THR A 463 22.88 -14.68 -0.80
CA THR A 463 24.24 -14.58 -1.35
C THR A 463 24.98 -15.91 -1.47
N VAL A 464 24.52 -16.94 -0.76
CA VAL A 464 25.12 -18.30 -0.74
C VAL A 464 24.60 -19.15 -1.90
N ALA A 465 23.53 -18.73 -2.59
CA ALA A 465 22.96 -19.48 -3.69
C ALA A 465 24.01 -19.81 -4.77
N ARG A 466 24.13 -21.10 -5.12
CA ARG A 466 25.07 -21.60 -6.14
C ARG A 466 24.38 -22.11 -7.41
N SER A 467 23.05 -22.21 -7.40
CA SER A 467 22.26 -22.67 -8.54
C SER A 467 21.10 -21.71 -8.84
N ARG A 468 20.60 -21.75 -10.08
CA ARG A 468 19.42 -20.97 -10.51
C ARG A 468 18.18 -21.28 -9.66
N ASN A 469 17.94 -22.57 -9.38
CA ASN A 469 16.80 -23.02 -8.57
C ASN A 469 16.93 -22.59 -7.11
N SER A 470 18.14 -22.64 -6.53
CA SER A 470 18.36 -22.14 -5.17
C SER A 470 18.14 -20.62 -5.08
N ALA A 471 18.57 -19.85 -6.09
CA ALA A 471 18.35 -18.41 -6.12
C ALA A 471 16.85 -18.07 -6.20
N LEU A 472 16.12 -18.79 -7.05
CA LEU A 472 14.66 -18.67 -7.15
C LEU A 472 13.96 -18.98 -5.81
N ALA A 473 14.39 -20.04 -5.11
CA ALA A 473 13.82 -20.39 -3.81
C ALA A 473 14.01 -19.27 -2.77
N PHE A 474 15.20 -18.66 -2.70
CA PHE A 474 15.43 -17.52 -1.83
C PHE A 474 14.56 -16.31 -2.20
N GLU A 475 14.38 -16.02 -3.48
CA GLU A 475 13.52 -14.92 -3.92
C GLU A 475 12.05 -15.14 -3.58
N CYS A 476 11.56 -16.38 -3.66
CA CYS A 476 10.21 -16.71 -3.22
C CYS A 476 10.02 -16.48 -1.71
N ILE A 477 10.99 -16.90 -0.88
CA ILE A 477 10.96 -16.67 0.57
C ILE A 477 11.04 -15.18 0.89
N ILE A 478 11.94 -14.44 0.23
CA ILE A 478 12.08 -13.00 0.41
C ILE A 478 10.81 -12.26 -0.02
N SER A 479 10.16 -12.69 -1.10
CA SER A 479 8.89 -12.13 -1.55
C SER A 479 7.79 -12.33 -0.51
N PHE A 480 7.64 -13.54 0.02
CA PHE A 480 6.72 -13.82 1.14
C PHE A 480 6.95 -12.86 2.32
N LEU A 481 8.20 -12.71 2.77
CA LEU A 481 8.54 -11.88 3.93
C LEU A 481 8.34 -10.38 3.68
N ARG A 482 8.72 -9.88 2.50
CA ARG A 482 8.52 -8.47 2.13
C ARG A 482 7.06 -8.09 2.10
N PHE A 483 6.20 -8.94 1.54
CA PHE A 483 4.78 -8.66 1.44
C PHE A 483 4.11 -8.71 2.82
N ALA A 484 4.52 -9.66 3.67
CA ALA A 484 4.15 -9.67 5.09
C ALA A 484 4.56 -8.37 5.80
N GLY A 485 5.79 -7.89 5.56
CA GLY A 485 6.33 -6.66 6.12
C GLY A 485 5.60 -5.40 5.65
N MET A 486 5.32 -5.29 4.35
CA MET A 486 4.55 -4.19 3.76
C MET A 486 3.13 -4.12 4.33
N ALA A 487 2.44 -5.25 4.45
CA ALA A 487 1.10 -5.31 5.03
C ALA A 487 1.09 -4.85 6.50
N THR A 488 2.07 -5.30 7.29
CA THR A 488 2.20 -4.91 8.71
C THR A 488 2.53 -3.43 8.87
N LEU A 489 3.47 -2.91 8.06
CA LEU A 489 3.86 -1.50 8.09
C LEU A 489 2.71 -0.59 7.69
N MET A 490 1.96 -0.94 6.63
CA MET A 490 0.82 -0.15 6.19
C MET A 490 -0.28 -0.12 7.25
N LEU A 491 -0.66 -1.27 7.82
CA LEU A 491 -1.63 -1.33 8.92
C LEU A 491 -1.22 -0.44 10.09
N TYR A 492 0.02 -0.60 10.57
CA TYR A 492 0.51 0.17 11.71
C TYR A 492 0.49 1.68 11.39
N THR A 493 0.89 2.07 10.19
CA THR A 493 0.91 3.48 9.76
C THR A 493 -0.50 4.08 9.80
N VAL A 494 -1.52 3.39 9.28
CA VAL A 494 -2.90 3.92 9.25
C VAL A 494 -3.56 3.93 10.64
N GLU A 495 -3.19 3.00 11.53
CA GLU A 495 -3.67 2.92 12.91
C GLU A 495 -3.10 4.02 13.81
N VAL A 496 -1.82 4.39 13.64
CA VAL A 496 -1.18 5.44 14.47
C VAL A 496 -1.53 6.86 13.99
N LEU A 497 -1.83 7.03 12.71
CA LEU A 497 -2.15 8.35 12.17
C LEU A 497 -3.59 8.79 12.55
N PRO A 498 -3.77 9.98 13.17
CA PRO A 498 -5.09 10.51 13.51
C PRO A 498 -5.90 10.82 12.27
N THR A 499 -7.22 10.64 12.33
CA THR A 499 -8.09 10.79 11.16
C THR A 499 -8.02 12.17 10.48
N THR A 500 -7.78 13.26 11.24
CA THR A 500 -7.71 14.63 10.70
C THR A 500 -6.47 14.92 9.84
N VAL A 501 -5.38 14.19 10.08
CA VAL A 501 -4.09 14.38 9.38
C VAL A 501 -3.60 13.09 8.73
N ARG A 502 -4.45 12.06 8.66
CA ARG A 502 -4.08 10.73 8.16
C ARG A 502 -3.61 10.76 6.72
N GLY A 503 -4.35 11.45 5.84
CA GLY A 503 -3.95 11.59 4.44
C GLY A 503 -2.62 12.34 4.31
N PHE A 504 -2.42 13.43 5.04
CA PHE A 504 -1.13 14.13 5.07
C PHE A 504 0.02 13.24 5.57
N GLY A 505 -0.16 12.50 6.66
CA GLY A 505 0.84 11.59 7.20
C GLY A 505 1.21 10.46 6.23
N LEU A 506 0.21 9.82 5.63
CA LEU A 506 0.44 8.82 4.58
C LEU A 506 1.11 9.42 3.34
N GLY A 507 0.79 10.66 2.99
CA GLY A 507 1.44 11.39 1.92
C GLY A 507 2.93 11.58 2.18
N VAL A 508 3.32 11.96 3.40
CA VAL A 508 4.73 12.07 3.81
C VAL A 508 5.43 10.70 3.75
N MET A 509 4.81 9.64 4.27
CA MET A 509 5.40 8.29 4.21
C MET A 509 5.56 7.79 2.77
N GLY A 510 4.56 8.03 1.92
CA GLY A 510 4.59 7.72 0.50
C GLY A 510 5.69 8.48 -0.26
N PHE A 511 5.93 9.76 0.09
CA PHE A 511 7.06 10.54 -0.44
C PHE A 511 8.39 9.82 -0.21
N PHE A 512 8.66 9.45 1.05
CA PHE A 512 9.93 8.85 1.43
C PHE A 512 10.12 7.48 0.81
N TRP A 513 9.08 6.66 0.77
CA TRP A 513 9.13 5.37 0.07
C TRP A 513 9.47 5.54 -1.42
N GLY A 514 8.75 6.43 -2.12
CA GLY A 514 8.97 6.68 -3.54
C GLY A 514 10.34 7.30 -3.82
N MET A 515 10.75 8.31 -3.05
CA MET A 515 12.02 9.01 -3.21
C MET A 515 13.21 8.07 -3.03
N PHE A 516 13.22 7.25 -1.98
CA PHE A 516 14.30 6.29 -1.76
C PHE A 516 14.30 5.15 -2.79
N GLY A 517 13.13 4.73 -3.28
CA GLY A 517 13.02 3.82 -4.42
C GLY A 517 13.55 4.42 -5.72
N LEU A 518 13.27 5.70 -5.99
CA LEU A 518 13.79 6.44 -7.14
C LEU A 518 15.32 6.57 -7.07
N ILE A 519 15.86 6.92 -5.89
CA ILE A 519 17.30 6.95 -5.64
C ILE A 519 17.92 5.58 -5.91
N ALA A 520 17.28 4.49 -5.47
CA ALA A 520 17.75 3.14 -5.74
C ALA A 520 17.83 2.84 -7.24
N TYR A 521 16.80 3.20 -8.03
CA TYR A 521 16.82 3.00 -9.48
C TYR A 521 17.93 3.81 -10.16
N ILE A 522 18.11 5.07 -9.77
CA ILE A 522 19.19 5.92 -10.29
C ILE A 522 20.56 5.30 -10.00
N ILE A 523 20.78 4.83 -8.76
CA ILE A 523 22.01 4.15 -8.36
C ILE A 523 22.23 2.89 -9.23
N THR A 524 21.20 2.06 -9.42
CA THR A 524 21.33 0.83 -10.21
C THR A 524 21.64 1.09 -11.69
N THR A 525 21.14 2.19 -12.25
CA THR A 525 21.37 2.56 -13.65
C THR A 525 22.77 3.15 -13.86
N LEU A 526 23.26 3.96 -12.91
CA LEU A 526 24.55 4.64 -13.04
C LEU A 526 25.74 3.78 -12.60
N ASP A 527 25.54 2.86 -11.63
CA ASP A 527 26.62 2.07 -11.02
C ASP A 527 26.34 0.56 -11.12
N SER A 528 26.10 0.10 -12.35
CA SER A 528 25.92 -1.32 -12.65
C SER A 528 27.21 -2.14 -12.53
N THR A 529 28.38 -1.48 -12.47
CA THR A 529 29.71 -2.12 -12.50
C THR A 529 30.42 -2.26 -11.15
N ALA A 530 30.08 -1.51 -10.10
CA ALA A 530 30.70 -1.66 -8.76
C ALA A 530 30.36 -2.99 -8.03
N VAL A 531 29.73 -3.94 -8.73
CA VAL A 531 29.06 -5.12 -8.16
C VAL A 531 30.00 -6.30 -7.87
N SER A 532 31.28 -6.24 -8.26
CA SER A 532 32.22 -7.32 -7.95
C SER A 532 32.45 -7.51 -6.44
N GLY A 533 32.23 -6.47 -5.62
CA GLY A 533 32.46 -6.50 -4.17
C GLY A 533 31.27 -6.97 -3.30
N GLY A 534 30.06 -7.06 -3.84
CA GLY A 534 28.85 -7.48 -3.08
C GLY A 534 28.34 -6.51 -2.00
N GLY A 535 29.00 -5.37 -1.79
CA GLY A 535 28.66 -4.38 -0.76
C GLY A 535 27.17 -4.00 -0.68
N PRO A 536 26.49 -3.66 -1.80
CA PRO A 536 25.07 -3.28 -1.77
C PRO A 536 24.14 -4.38 -1.25
N VAL A 537 24.45 -5.66 -1.50
CA VAL A 537 23.63 -6.79 -1.05
C VAL A 537 23.76 -6.98 0.47
N TRP A 538 24.99 -6.90 1.00
CA TRP A 538 25.25 -6.95 2.44
C TRP A 538 24.63 -5.76 3.16
N PHE A 539 24.72 -4.57 2.58
CA PHE A 539 24.06 -3.36 3.10
C PHE A 539 22.55 -3.54 3.22
N CYS A 540 21.89 -4.07 2.18
CA CYS A 540 20.46 -4.37 2.23
C CYS A 540 20.12 -5.33 3.38
N GLY A 541 20.85 -6.43 3.53
CA GLY A 541 20.57 -7.37 4.62
C GLY A 541 20.78 -6.76 6.01
N ALA A 542 21.88 -6.02 6.19
CA ALA A 542 22.21 -5.36 7.46
C ALA A 542 21.19 -4.27 7.84
N VAL A 543 20.77 -3.43 6.89
CA VAL A 543 19.83 -2.33 7.17
C VAL A 543 18.44 -2.86 7.57
N TRP A 544 18.00 -3.99 7.03
CA TRP A 544 16.76 -4.67 7.45
C TRP A 544 16.82 -5.19 8.89
N ILE A 545 17.98 -5.68 9.33
CA ILE A 545 18.17 -6.09 10.73
C ILE A 545 18.15 -4.85 11.64
N LEU A 546 18.79 -3.75 11.23
CA LEU A 546 18.75 -2.49 11.97
C LEU A 546 17.33 -1.89 12.05
N MET A 547 16.50 -2.05 11.02
CA MET A 547 15.09 -1.63 11.06
C MET A 547 14.30 -2.30 12.19
N ALA A 548 14.70 -3.49 12.65
CA ALA A 548 14.04 -4.13 13.77
C ALA A 548 14.16 -3.30 15.05
N ALA A 549 15.27 -2.59 15.24
CA ALA A 549 15.42 -1.65 16.35
C ALA A 549 14.43 -0.48 16.24
N ALA A 550 14.18 0.04 15.03
CA ALA A 550 13.16 1.06 14.80
C ALA A 550 11.75 0.56 15.14
N TRP A 551 11.42 -0.70 14.82
CA TRP A 551 10.17 -1.33 15.24
C TRP A 551 10.01 -1.42 16.76
N PHE A 552 11.08 -1.78 17.48
CA PHE A 552 11.05 -1.80 18.95
C PHE A 552 10.98 -0.41 19.56
N ALA A 553 11.63 0.58 18.94
CA ALA A 553 11.66 1.98 19.38
C ALA A 553 10.32 2.72 19.22
N LEU A 554 9.38 2.20 18.44
CA LEU A 554 8.04 2.78 18.32
C LEU A 554 7.34 2.84 19.68
N PRO A 555 6.86 4.00 20.16
CA PRO A 555 6.38 4.14 21.54
C PRO A 555 5.03 3.45 21.80
N VAL A 556 4.21 3.27 20.76
CA VAL A 556 2.81 2.84 20.91
C VAL A 556 2.58 1.49 20.23
N GLU A 557 1.98 0.55 20.96
CA GLU A 557 1.37 -0.66 20.41
C GLU A 557 -0.10 -0.37 20.09
N THR A 558 -0.54 -0.73 18.88
CA THR A 558 -1.89 -0.42 18.36
C THR A 558 -2.85 -1.60 18.43
N GLN A 559 -2.38 -2.76 18.91
CA GLN A 559 -3.22 -3.94 19.07
C GLN A 559 -4.45 -3.65 19.93
N ALA A 560 -5.62 -4.03 19.40
CA ALA A 560 -6.92 -3.86 20.05
C ALA A 560 -7.24 -2.39 20.42
N ARG A 561 -6.81 -1.42 19.61
CA ARG A 561 -7.14 0.01 19.79
C ARG A 561 -7.95 0.57 18.64
N ALA A 562 -9.07 1.21 18.96
CA ALA A 562 -9.88 1.88 17.94
C ALA A 562 -9.11 3.05 17.30
N PRO A 563 -9.31 3.33 16.00
CA PRO A 563 -8.59 4.42 15.33
C PRO A 563 -9.13 5.77 15.80
N ALA A 564 -8.22 6.64 16.22
CA ALA A 564 -8.49 8.00 16.70
C ALA A 564 -8.86 9.01 15.60
#